data_AF-A0A4Y7JDG5-F1
#
_entry.id   AF-A0A4Y7JDG5-F1
#
_cell.length_a   1.000
_cell.length_b   1.000
_cell.length_c   1.000
_cell.angle_alpha   90.00
_cell.angle_beta   90.00
_cell.angle_gamma   90.00
#
_symmetry.space_group_name_H-M   'P 1'
#
loop_
_entity.id
_entity.type
_entity.pdbx_description
1 polymer ?
#
loop_
_entity_poly.entity_id
_entity_poly.type
_entity_poly.pdbx_seq_one_letter_code
_entity_poly.pdbx_strand_id
1 'polypeptide(L)'
;MPTSPVLPKCSTDVQEVTPPPAKKIININEPQTCRNKGCGRTFKEKDNSDDACSYHPGPAVFHDRMRGWKCCDVHVKEFDEFMEIPPCTKGWHSSDPIS
;
A
#
# COMPACT_ATOMS: atom_id res chain seq x y z
N MET A 1 1.16 -45.95 25.85
CA MET A 1 1.37 -45.41 24.49
C MET A 1 1.76 -43.95 24.63
N PRO A 2 2.70 -43.45 23.81
CA PRO A 2 3.29 -42.13 23.95
C PRO A 2 2.43 -41.07 23.27
N THR A 3 2.27 -39.89 23.88
CA THR A 3 2.45 -38.59 23.20
C THR A 3 2.34 -37.45 24.21
N SER A 4 3.47 -36.77 24.34
CA SER A 4 3.68 -35.50 25.03
C SER A 4 2.96 -34.32 24.31
N PRO A 5 2.92 -33.12 24.92
CA PRO A 5 1.85 -32.13 24.79
C PRO A 5 2.11 -31.09 23.71
N VAL A 6 1.05 -30.39 23.23
CA VAL A 6 1.19 -29.12 22.50
C VAL A 6 0.14 -28.13 23.01
N LEU A 7 0.50 -27.40 24.06
CA LEU A 7 -0.10 -26.11 24.40
C LEU A 7 0.61 -24.99 23.59
N PRO A 8 -0.04 -23.84 23.42
CA PRO A 8 -0.05 -23.10 22.15
C PRO A 8 1.22 -22.30 21.89
N LYS A 9 1.58 -22.23 20.61
CA LYS A 9 2.71 -21.43 20.12
C LYS A 9 2.46 -19.94 20.39
N CYS A 10 3.34 -19.38 21.21
CA CYS A 10 3.81 -17.99 21.24
C CYS A 10 3.05 -17.02 20.33
N SER A 11 2.21 -16.18 20.94
CA SER A 11 1.73 -14.95 20.34
C SER A 11 2.91 -14.00 20.12
N THR A 12 3.43 -13.95 18.90
CA THR A 12 4.34 -12.89 18.49
C THR A 12 3.51 -11.65 18.19
N ASP A 13 3.21 -10.87 19.23
CA ASP A 13 2.82 -9.47 19.07
C ASP A 13 4.11 -8.67 18.79
N VAL A 14 4.47 -8.52 17.52
CA VAL A 14 5.50 -7.54 17.13
C VAL A 14 4.78 -6.21 16.97
N GLN A 15 4.71 -5.46 18.07
CA GLN A 15 4.50 -4.02 18.01
C GLN A 15 5.73 -3.39 17.35
N GLU A 16 5.65 -3.22 16.03
CA GLU A 16 6.52 -2.31 15.30
C GLU A 16 6.11 -0.88 15.67
N VAL A 17 6.79 -0.33 16.68
CA VAL A 17 6.67 1.06 17.09
C VAL A 17 7.26 1.91 15.96
N THR A 18 6.43 2.38 15.04
CA THR A 18 6.85 3.33 14.01
C THR A 18 7.23 4.66 14.68
N PRO A 19 8.43 5.21 14.44
CA PRO A 19 8.80 6.53 14.95
C PRO A 19 7.91 7.63 14.33
N PRO A 20 7.62 8.72 15.08
CA PRO A 20 6.79 9.83 14.62
C PRO A 20 7.34 10.47 13.34
N PRO A 21 6.48 10.93 12.42
CA PRO A 21 6.91 11.42 11.12
C PRO A 21 7.69 12.72 11.32
N ALA A 22 9.00 12.63 11.16
CA ALA A 22 9.83 13.82 11.01
C ALA A 22 9.32 14.59 9.80
N LYS A 23 8.75 15.77 10.03
CA LYS A 23 8.34 16.71 8.99
C LYS A 23 9.58 17.07 8.18
N LYS A 24 9.78 16.40 7.05
CA LYS A 24 10.89 16.70 6.14
C LYS A 24 10.56 18.00 5.43
N ILE A 25 11.49 18.95 5.51
CA ILE A 25 11.53 20.13 4.66
C ILE A 25 11.57 19.59 3.22
N ILE A 26 10.43 19.66 2.53
CA ILE A 26 10.24 19.06 1.21
C ILE A 26 11.03 19.91 0.22
N ASN A 27 12.16 19.42 -0.27
CA ASN A 27 12.84 20.05 -1.39
C ASN A 27 11.99 19.79 -2.64
N ILE A 28 11.26 20.83 -3.06
CA ILE A 28 10.32 20.78 -4.17
C ILE A 28 10.93 20.26 -5.49
N ASN A 29 12.24 20.36 -5.66
CA ASN A 29 12.95 19.94 -6.87
C ASN A 29 13.55 18.53 -6.79
N GLU A 30 13.53 17.89 -5.62
CA GLU A 30 14.15 16.59 -5.42
C GLU A 30 13.24 15.47 -5.92
N PRO A 31 13.75 14.49 -6.69
CA PRO A 31 12.96 13.34 -7.11
C PRO A 31 12.60 12.49 -5.88
N GLN A 32 11.32 12.28 -5.65
CA GLN A 32 10.76 11.41 -4.61
C GLN A 32 10.04 10.22 -5.26
N THR A 33 10.01 9.08 -4.59
CA THR A 33 9.25 7.91 -5.07
C THR A 33 7.84 7.93 -4.52
N CYS A 34 6.85 7.85 -5.41
CA CYS A 34 5.45 7.74 -5.04
C CYS A 34 5.19 6.37 -4.40
N ARG A 35 4.64 6.39 -3.20
CA ARG A 35 4.25 5.22 -2.41
C ARG A 35 2.76 4.90 -2.50
N ASN A 36 1.98 5.71 -3.24
CA ASN A 36 0.59 5.38 -3.52
C ASN A 36 0.46 4.03 -4.23
N LYS A 37 -0.54 3.25 -3.84
CA LYS A 37 -0.76 1.87 -4.30
C LYS A 37 -1.09 1.84 -5.79
N GLY A 38 -0.26 1.13 -6.57
CA GLY A 38 -0.38 1.06 -8.03
C GLY A 38 0.34 2.18 -8.79
N CYS A 39 1.02 3.12 -8.12
CA CYS A 39 1.82 4.15 -8.79
C CYS A 39 3.31 3.78 -8.88
N GLY A 40 4.05 3.79 -7.76
CA GLY A 40 5.48 3.42 -7.71
C GLY A 40 6.45 4.31 -8.51
N ARG A 41 5.97 5.42 -9.11
CA ARG A 41 6.77 6.29 -9.99
C ARG A 41 7.57 7.32 -9.21
N THR A 42 8.70 7.74 -9.75
CA THR A 42 9.44 8.89 -9.24
C THR A 42 8.80 10.19 -9.73
N PHE A 43 8.56 11.13 -8.83
CA PHE A 43 7.95 12.42 -9.10
C PHE A 43 8.74 13.54 -8.40
N LYS A 44 8.50 14.79 -8.80
CA LYS A 44 9.01 15.97 -8.10
C LYS A 44 7.82 16.76 -7.59
N GLU A 45 7.93 17.34 -6.40
CA GLU A 45 6.82 18.11 -5.82
C GLU A 45 6.45 19.31 -6.70
N LYS A 46 7.41 19.89 -7.46
CA LYS A 46 7.16 20.96 -8.43
C LYS A 46 6.20 20.57 -9.56
N ASP A 47 6.19 19.30 -9.93
CA ASP A 47 5.41 18.77 -11.05
C ASP A 47 4.21 17.94 -10.52
N ASN A 48 3.95 17.98 -9.21
CA ASN A 48 2.87 17.25 -8.56
C ASN A 48 1.57 18.06 -8.66
N SER A 49 0.55 17.43 -9.26
CA SER A 49 -0.79 18.00 -9.48
C SER A 49 -1.84 17.00 -9.03
N ASP A 50 -3.11 17.43 -8.98
CA ASP A 50 -4.26 16.60 -8.62
C ASP A 50 -4.58 15.49 -9.64
N ASP A 51 -3.95 15.50 -10.81
CA ASP A 51 -4.10 14.47 -11.84
C ASP A 51 -2.78 13.72 -12.15
N ALA A 52 -1.69 14.03 -11.45
CA ALA A 52 -0.36 13.53 -11.75
C ALA A 52 -0.18 12.04 -11.38
N CYS A 53 -0.79 11.60 -10.28
CA CYS A 53 -0.72 10.23 -9.79
C CYS A 53 -2.00 9.48 -10.11
N SER A 54 -1.89 8.27 -10.67
CA SER A 54 -3.01 7.31 -10.73
C SER A 54 -2.75 6.18 -9.74
N TYR A 55 -3.68 5.95 -8.80
CA TYR A 55 -3.51 4.98 -7.72
C TYR A 55 -4.84 4.43 -7.19
N HIS A 56 -4.76 3.45 -6.30
CA HIS A 56 -5.88 2.94 -5.51
C HIS A 56 -5.86 3.56 -4.10
N PRO A 57 -6.82 4.43 -3.74
CA PRO A 57 -6.90 5.04 -2.41
C PRO A 57 -7.42 4.07 -1.34
N GLY A 58 -8.01 2.94 -1.75
CA GLY A 58 -8.59 1.97 -0.85
C GLY A 58 -7.58 0.90 -0.42
N PRO A 59 -7.83 0.21 0.71
CA PRO A 59 -7.08 -0.99 1.06
C PRO A 59 -7.30 -2.10 0.02
N ALA A 60 -6.30 -2.97 -0.13
CA ALA A 60 -6.46 -4.23 -0.84
C ALA A 60 -7.37 -5.15 -0.01
N VAL A 61 -8.31 -5.81 -0.67
CA VAL A 61 -9.29 -6.72 -0.07
C VAL A 61 -8.96 -8.13 -0.50
N PHE A 62 -8.81 -9.03 0.47
CA PHE A 62 -8.55 -10.44 0.25
C PHE A 62 -9.68 -11.22 0.92
N HIS A 63 -10.67 -11.68 0.15
CA HIS A 63 -11.81 -12.43 0.68
C HIS A 63 -12.20 -13.55 -0.27
N ASP A 64 -12.54 -14.73 0.28
CA ASP A 64 -13.02 -15.90 -0.48
C ASP A 64 -12.16 -16.28 -1.70
N ARG A 65 -10.83 -16.31 -1.51
CA ARG A 65 -9.83 -16.54 -2.58
C ARG A 65 -9.81 -15.50 -3.71
N MET A 66 -10.57 -14.41 -3.56
CA MET A 66 -10.54 -13.26 -4.44
C MET A 66 -9.66 -12.16 -3.86
N ARG A 67 -8.95 -11.46 -4.74
CA ARG A 67 -8.08 -10.33 -4.42
C ARG A 67 -8.62 -9.10 -5.12
N GLY A 68 -8.58 -7.95 -4.48
CA GLY A 68 -9.25 -6.78 -5.02
C GLY A 68 -8.90 -5.49 -4.32
N TRP A 69 -9.55 -4.41 -4.73
CA TRP A 69 -9.36 -3.08 -4.16
C TRP A 69 -10.68 -2.51 -3.67
N LYS A 70 -10.73 -2.06 -2.40
CA LYS A 70 -11.97 -1.53 -1.82
C LYS A 70 -12.47 -0.26 -2.52
N CYS A 71 -11.56 0.52 -3.08
CA CYS A 71 -11.87 1.80 -3.73
C CYS A 71 -12.63 1.65 -5.06
N CYS A 72 -12.52 0.52 -5.75
CA CYS A 72 -13.22 0.26 -7.01
C CYS A 72 -14.07 -1.00 -6.99
N ASP A 73 -14.10 -1.73 -5.86
CA ASP A 73 -14.84 -2.99 -5.69
C ASP A 73 -14.53 -4.05 -6.77
N VAL A 74 -13.35 -3.95 -7.36
CA VAL A 74 -12.83 -4.90 -8.35
C VAL A 74 -12.25 -6.08 -7.60
N HIS A 75 -12.72 -7.29 -7.92
CA HIS A 75 -12.28 -8.54 -7.30
C HIS A 75 -11.95 -9.55 -8.39
N VAL A 76 -10.75 -10.11 -8.31
CA VAL A 76 -10.21 -11.06 -9.28
C VAL A 76 -9.83 -12.35 -8.56
N LYS A 77 -9.91 -13.48 -9.28
CA LYS A 77 -9.58 -14.79 -8.71
C LYS A 77 -8.09 -15.08 -8.78
N GLU A 78 -7.43 -14.68 -9.86
CA GLU A 78 -6.01 -14.93 -10.09
C GLU A 78 -5.14 -13.81 -9.52
N PHE A 79 -3.90 -14.13 -9.16
CA PHE A 79 -2.97 -13.14 -8.59
C PHE A 79 -2.39 -12.20 -9.64
N ASP A 80 -2.07 -12.73 -10.82
CA ASP A 80 -1.55 -11.92 -11.93
C ASP A 80 -2.56 -10.85 -12.35
N GLU A 81 -3.84 -11.23 -12.44
CA GLU A 81 -4.92 -10.29 -12.74
C GLU A 81 -5.02 -9.18 -11.69
N PHE A 82 -4.69 -9.46 -10.42
CA PHE A 82 -4.70 -8.47 -9.34
C PHE A 82 -3.58 -7.43 -9.52
N MET A 83 -2.40 -7.87 -9.99
CA MET A 83 -1.29 -6.97 -10.31
C MET A 83 -1.57 -6.08 -11.51
N GLU A 84 -2.42 -6.55 -12.43
CA GLU A 84 -2.82 -5.81 -13.64
C GLU A 84 -4.03 -4.88 -13.44
N ILE A 85 -4.67 -4.89 -12.26
CA ILE A 85 -5.83 -4.02 -12.00
C ILE A 85 -5.41 -2.56 -12.20
N PRO A 86 -6.07 -1.82 -13.12
CA PRO A 86 -5.72 -0.45 -13.37
C PRO A 86 -6.12 0.44 -12.18
N PRO A 87 -5.31 1.46 -11.86
CA PRO A 87 -5.63 2.42 -10.81
C PRO A 87 -6.97 3.11 -11.10
N CYS A 88 -7.80 3.26 -10.07
CA CYS A 88 -9.16 3.79 -10.21
C CYS A 88 -9.30 5.27 -9.88
N THR A 89 -8.26 5.91 -9.36
CA THR A 89 -8.33 7.30 -8.87
C THR A 89 -7.11 8.07 -9.33
N LYS A 90 -7.31 9.35 -9.63
CA LYS A 90 -6.24 10.30 -9.88
C LYS A 90 -6.11 11.27 -8.71
N GLY A 91 -4.89 11.68 -8.41
CA GLY A 91 -4.59 12.56 -7.29
C GLY A 91 -3.13 12.97 -7.29
N TRP A 92 -2.71 13.46 -6.13
CA TRP A 92 -1.34 13.87 -5.87
C TRP A 92 -0.48 12.65 -5.61
N HIS A 93 0.77 12.67 -6.07
CA HIS A 93 1.77 11.72 -5.63
C HIS A 93 2.04 11.93 -4.14
N SER A 94 2.17 10.84 -3.39
CA SER A 94 2.63 10.87 -1.99
C SER A 94 3.88 10.03 -1.86
N SER A 95 4.91 10.60 -1.23
CA SER A 95 6.12 9.88 -0.84
C SER A 95 6.04 9.34 0.59
N ASP A 96 4.90 9.55 1.28
CA ASP A 96 4.72 9.12 2.65
C ASP A 96 4.58 7.60 2.73
N PRO A 97 5.29 6.95 3.67
CA PRO A 97 5.20 5.50 3.87
C PRO A 97 3.86 5.05 4.50
N ILE A 98 2.97 5.98 4.87
CA ILE A 98 1.72 5.73 5.60
C ILE A 98 0.48 6.10 4.76
N SER A 99 0.65 6.52 3.50
CA SER A 99 -0.46 6.89 2.61
C SER A 99 -1.30 5.71 2.11
#